data_AF-A0A929F5C2-F1
#
_entry.id   AF-A0A929F5C2-F1
#
_cell.length_a   1.000
_cell.length_b   1.000
_cell.length_c   1.000
_cell.angle_alpha   90.00
_cell.angle_beta   90.00
_cell.angle_gamma   90.00
#
_symmetry.space_group_name_H-M   'P 1'
#
loop_
_entity.id
_entity.type
_entity.pdbx_description
1 polymer ?
#
loop_
_entity_poly.entity_id
_entity_poly.type
_entity_poly.pdbx_seq_one_letter_code
_entity_poly.pdbx_strand_id
1 'polypeptide(L)'
;NDRPTLPEDQSIDVPFHVLIKDDVGMVEKIYEKAGLPMTDQARSELSQFVDAHKEDYGKVIYDLKGQFGADPDELRERFNFYYDAFPVKRARG
;
A
#
# COMPACT_ATOMS: atom_id res chain seq x y z
N ASN A 1 6.62 -14.80 -8.20
CA ASN A 1 5.56 -14.08 -7.46
C ASN A 1 4.53 -15.13 -7.13
N ASP A 2 4.29 -15.37 -5.85
CA ASP A 2 3.40 -16.44 -5.36
C ASP A 2 1.96 -15.95 -5.21
N ARG A 3 1.69 -14.67 -5.53
CA ARG A 3 0.33 -14.12 -5.53
C ARG A 3 -0.71 -14.99 -6.27
N PRO A 4 -0.41 -15.63 -7.42
CA PRO A 4 -1.35 -16.52 -8.10
C PRO A 4 -1.62 -17.84 -7.37
N THR A 5 -0.79 -18.22 -6.39
CA THR A 5 -0.98 -19.46 -5.61
C THR A 5 -1.84 -19.23 -4.37
N LEU A 6 -2.14 -17.97 -4.02
CA LEU A 6 -2.98 -17.63 -2.88
C LEU A 6 -4.46 -17.62 -3.29
N PRO A 7 -5.35 -18.26 -2.51
CA PRO A 7 -6.78 -18.17 -2.74
C PRO A 7 -7.27 -16.72 -2.70
N GLU A 8 -8.09 -16.35 -3.68
CA GLU A 8 -8.60 -14.99 -3.81
C GLU A 8 -9.45 -14.61 -2.59
N ASP A 9 -10.23 -15.55 -2.06
CA ASP A 9 -11.07 -15.38 -0.86
C ASP A 9 -10.28 -15.15 0.44
N GLN A 10 -9.00 -15.52 0.48
CA GLN A 10 -8.14 -15.45 1.67
C GLN A 10 -7.05 -14.38 1.58
N SER A 11 -7.03 -13.59 0.51
CA SER A 11 -6.02 -12.57 0.28
C SER A 11 -6.62 -11.27 -0.25
N ILE A 12 -6.02 -10.14 0.10
CA ILE A 12 -6.38 -8.82 -0.42
C ILE A 12 -5.10 -8.02 -0.64
N ASP A 13 -5.03 -7.32 -1.76
CA ASP A 13 -3.94 -6.42 -2.08
C ASP A 13 -4.30 -5.01 -1.60
N VAL A 14 -3.43 -4.40 -0.80
CA VAL A 14 -3.60 -3.04 -0.25
C VAL A 14 -2.50 -2.14 -0.77
N PRO A 15 -2.66 -1.49 -1.95
CA PRO A 15 -1.64 -0.62 -2.49
C PRO A 15 -1.49 0.63 -1.62
N PHE A 16 -0.26 0.90 -1.18
CA PHE A 16 0.03 2.03 -0.27
C PHE A 16 -0.51 3.38 -0.80
N HIS A 17 -0.34 3.66 -2.09
CA HIS A 17 -0.80 4.90 -2.71
C HIS A 17 -2.34 5.05 -2.79
N VAL A 18 -3.09 3.96 -2.59
CA VAL A 18 -4.55 3.98 -2.45
C VAL A 18 -4.91 4.13 -0.98
N LEU A 19 -4.25 3.38 -0.09
CA LEU A 19 -4.41 3.47 1.36
C LEU A 19 -4.28 4.91 1.85
N ILE A 20 -3.14 5.57 1.56
CA ILE A 20 -2.88 6.96 2.03
C ILE A 20 -3.82 8.04 1.46
N LYS A 21 -4.65 7.70 0.47
CA LYS A 21 -5.65 8.62 -0.09
C LYS A 21 -7.00 8.51 0.60
N ASP A 22 -7.29 7.34 1.17
CA ASP A 22 -8.54 6.99 1.81
C ASP A 22 -8.30 5.80 2.75
N ASP A 23 -7.71 6.09 3.90
CA ASP A 23 -7.33 5.09 4.89
C ASP A 23 -8.56 4.33 5.42
N VAL A 24 -9.60 5.07 5.82
CA VAL A 24 -10.83 4.50 6.37
C VAL A 24 -11.52 3.61 5.34
N GLY A 25 -11.68 4.09 4.10
CA GLY A 25 -12.29 3.29 3.04
C GLY A 25 -11.47 2.04 2.66
N MET A 26 -10.15 2.06 2.84
CA MET A 26 -9.33 0.86 2.67
C MET A 26 -9.53 -0.15 3.81
N VAL A 27 -9.59 0.31 5.07
CA VAL A 27 -9.85 -0.57 6.22
C VAL A 27 -11.25 -1.19 6.14
N GLU A 28 -12.24 -0.47 5.61
CA GLU A 28 -13.58 -1.01 5.36
C GLU A 28 -13.56 -2.22 4.42
N LYS A 29 -12.76 -2.17 3.34
CA LYS A 29 -12.60 -3.31 2.42
C LYS A 29 -11.92 -4.51 3.09
N ILE A 30 -10.99 -4.26 4.00
CA ILE A 30 -10.33 -5.32 4.79
C ILE A 30 -11.36 -5.98 5.71
N TYR A 31 -12.21 -5.19 6.36
CA TYR A 31 -13.30 -5.70 7.21
C TYR A 31 -14.29 -6.54 6.41
N GLU A 32 -14.75 -6.04 5.26
CA GLU A 32 -15.62 -6.78 4.35
C GLU A 32 -15.00 -8.12 3.94
N LYS A 33 -13.72 -8.12 3.58
CA LYS A 33 -12.98 -9.35 3.23
C LYS A 33 -12.92 -10.35 4.36
N ALA A 34 -12.74 -9.86 5.59
CA ALA A 34 -12.69 -10.68 6.80
C ALA A 34 -14.08 -11.10 7.32
N GLY A 35 -15.18 -10.63 6.71
CA GLY A 35 -16.53 -10.84 7.21
C GLY A 35 -16.82 -10.11 8.53
N LEU A 36 -16.08 -9.05 8.82
CA LEU A 36 -16.24 -8.23 10.03
C LEU A 36 -17.13 -7.01 9.74
N PRO A 37 -18.08 -6.67 10.63
CA PRO A 37 -18.89 -5.47 10.46
C PRO A 37 -18.09 -4.21 10.77
N MET A 38 -18.17 -3.20 9.88
CA MET A 38 -17.72 -1.84 10.22
C MET A 38 -18.81 -1.14 11.02
N THR A 39 -18.63 -1.04 12.34
CA THR A 39 -19.57 -0.34 13.21
C THR A 39 -19.30 1.17 13.18
N ASP A 40 -20.29 1.97 13.56
CA ASP A 40 -20.13 3.43 13.67
C ASP A 40 -19.00 3.81 14.64
N GLN A 41 -18.84 3.05 15.73
CA GLN A 41 -17.75 3.23 16.67
C GLN A 41 -16.39 2.97 16.01
N ALA A 42 -16.22 1.82 15.35
CA ALA A 42 -14.97 1.48 14.69
C ALA A 42 -14.60 2.52 13.61
N ARG A 43 -15.58 2.96 12.82
CA ARG A 43 -15.39 4.00 11.80
C ARG A 43 -14.95 5.33 12.42
N SER A 44 -15.55 5.73 13.54
CA SER A 44 -15.19 6.94 14.26
C SER A 44 -13.76 6.88 14.82
N GLU A 45 -13.39 5.78 15.47
CA GLU A 45 -12.04 5.58 16.04
C GLU A 45 -10.96 5.57 14.96
N LEU A 46 -11.20 4.88 13.84
CA LEU A 46 -10.31 4.89 12.68
C LEU A 46 -10.16 6.29 12.08
N SER A 47 -11.26 7.04 11.95
CA SER A 47 -11.23 8.39 11.40
C SER A 47 -10.41 9.34 12.28
N GLN A 48 -10.59 9.25 13.61
CA GLN A 48 -9.80 10.03 14.57
C GLN A 48 -8.30 9.69 14.51
N PHE A 49 -7.97 8.41 14.39
CA PHE A 49 -6.59 7.96 14.21
C PHE A 49 -5.97 8.55 12.94
N VAL A 50 -6.67 8.44 11.80
CA VAL A 50 -6.20 8.98 10.52
C VAL A 50 -5.99 10.49 10.61
N ASP A 51 -6.92 11.23 11.22
CA ASP A 51 -6.78 12.67 11.39
C ASP A 51 -5.58 13.06 12.25
N ALA A 52 -5.27 12.26 13.28
CA ALA A 52 -4.12 12.48 14.15
C ALA A 52 -2.77 12.15 13.48
N HIS A 53 -2.75 11.24 12.51
CA HIS A 53 -1.53 10.65 11.95
C HIS A 53 -1.29 10.92 10.46
N LYS A 54 -2.18 11.64 9.76
CA LYS A 54 -2.05 11.92 8.32
C LYS A 54 -0.76 12.63 7.91
N GLU A 55 -0.09 13.32 8.83
CA GLU A 55 1.17 14.03 8.56
C GLU A 55 2.41 13.15 8.72
N ASP A 56 2.26 11.95 9.34
CA ASP A 56 3.36 11.01 9.58
C ASP A 56 3.81 10.27 8.31
N TYR A 57 3.05 10.37 7.20
CA TYR A 57 3.40 9.85 5.88
C TYR A 57 4.52 10.70 5.22
N GLY A 58 5.68 10.79 5.88
CA GLY A 58 6.83 11.54 5.41
C GLY A 58 7.27 11.13 4.00
N LYS A 59 7.88 12.08 3.27
CA LYS A 59 8.51 11.82 1.98
C LYS A 59 10.02 11.72 2.16
N VAL A 60 10.59 10.56 1.88
CA VAL A 60 12.03 10.35 1.87
C VAL A 60 12.54 10.45 0.44
N ILE A 61 13.54 11.31 0.21
CA ILE A 61 14.29 11.31 -1.05
C ILE A 61 15.36 10.23 -0.92
N TYR A 62 15.32 9.23 -1.81
CA TYR A 62 16.27 8.13 -1.82
C TYR A 62 17.41 8.41 -2.81
N ASP A 63 18.65 8.52 -2.31
CA ASP A 63 19.85 8.53 -3.15
C ASP A 63 20.39 7.11 -3.31
N LEU A 64 19.74 6.33 -4.18
CA LEU A 64 20.10 4.92 -4.41
C LEU A 64 21.52 4.76 -4.94
N LYS A 65 21.97 5.70 -5.77
CA LYS A 65 23.29 5.64 -6.41
C LYS A 65 24.40 6.04 -5.44
N GLY A 66 24.25 7.15 -4.74
CA GLY A 66 25.27 7.65 -3.81
C GLY A 66 25.35 6.86 -2.50
N GLN A 67 24.24 6.30 -2.01
CA GLN A 67 24.22 5.57 -0.74
C GLN A 67 24.41 4.06 -0.91
N PHE A 68 23.93 3.48 -2.01
CA PHE A 68 23.90 2.02 -2.20
C PHE A 68 24.63 1.56 -3.48
N GLY A 69 25.14 2.49 -4.30
CA GLY A 69 25.76 2.15 -5.58
C GLY A 69 24.78 1.54 -6.59
N ALA A 70 23.48 1.62 -6.33
CA ALA A 70 22.45 0.99 -7.15
C ALA A 70 21.89 1.99 -8.17
N ASP A 71 21.80 1.58 -9.43
CA ASP A 71 21.12 2.36 -10.46
C ASP A 71 19.59 2.21 -10.32
N PRO A 72 18.83 3.31 -10.13
CA PRO A 72 17.38 3.26 -10.04
C PRO A 72 16.68 2.63 -11.26
N ASP A 73 17.23 2.79 -12.47
CA ASP A 73 16.63 2.23 -13.69
C ASP A 73 16.84 0.72 -13.78
N GLU A 74 18.05 0.24 -13.48
CA GLU A 74 18.33 -1.20 -13.41
C GLU A 74 17.48 -1.86 -12.32
N LEU A 75 17.31 -1.18 -11.17
CA LEU A 75 16.45 -1.67 -10.10
C LEU A 75 14.99 -1.73 -10.56
N ARG A 76 14.47 -0.69 -11.22
CA ARG A 76 13.10 -0.69 -11.77
C ARG A 76 12.89 -1.84 -12.74
N GLU A 77 13.83 -2.10 -13.64
CA GLU A 77 13.73 -3.19 -14.61
C GLU A 77 13.64 -4.55 -13.91
N ARG A 78 14.48 -4.79 -12.90
CA ARG A 78 14.44 -6.01 -12.09
C ARG A 78 13.10 -6.21 -11.37
N PHE A 79 12.37 -5.14 -11.07
CA PHE A 79 11.06 -5.18 -10.43
C PHE A 79 9.88 -5.18 -11.43
N ASN A 80 10.11 -5.25 -12.76
CA ASN A 80 9.03 -5.29 -13.75
C ASN A 80 8.02 -6.41 -13.47
N PHE A 81 8.46 -7.61 -13.07
CA PHE A 81 7.56 -8.71 -12.71
C PHE A 81 6.55 -8.36 -11.61
N TYR A 82 6.93 -7.46 -10.69
CA TYR A 82 6.07 -7.00 -9.61
C TYR A 82 5.11 -5.92 -10.10
N TYR A 83 5.60 -4.98 -10.92
CA TYR A 83 4.77 -3.95 -11.55
C TYR A 83 3.74 -4.50 -12.54
N ASP A 84 4.04 -5.62 -13.18
CA ASP A 84 3.11 -6.30 -14.08
C ASP A 84 2.02 -7.07 -13.30
N ALA A 85 2.36 -7.57 -12.12
CA ALA A 85 1.44 -8.33 -11.28
C ALA A 85 0.54 -7.46 -10.40
N PHE A 86 0.96 -6.23 -10.06
CA PHE A 86 0.23 -5.36 -9.14
C PHE A 86 0.04 -3.95 -9.72
N PRO A 87 -1.16 -3.35 -9.60
CA PRO A 87 -1.44 -2.01 -10.10
C PRO A 87 -0.86 -0.92 -9.18
N VAL A 88 0.45 -0.96 -8.91
CA VAL A 88 1.15 0.02 -8.09
C VAL A 88 1.68 1.17 -8.96
N LYS A 89 1.63 2.39 -8.43
CA LYS A 89 2.26 3.53 -9.10
C LYS A 89 3.78 3.37 -9.07
N ARG A 90 4.40 3.41 -10.25
CA ARG A 90 5.85 3.54 -10.38
C ARG A 90 6.24 4.93 -9.85
N ALA A 91 7.10 4.98 -8.83
CA ALA A 91 7.68 6.25 -8.39
C ALA A 91 8.49 6.84 -9.56
N ARG A 92 8.28 8.13 -9.86
CA ARG A 92 9.17 8.85 -10.79
C ARG A 92 10.48 9.12 -10.05
N GLY A 93 11.60 8.82 -10.72
CA GLY A 93 12.93 9.18 -10.25
C GLY A 93 13.14 10.68 -10.22
#